data_AF-A0A957WZE1-F1
#
_entry.id   AF-A0A957WZE1-F1
#
_cell.length_a   1.000
_cell.length_b   1.000
_cell.length_c   1.000
_cell.angle_alpha   90.00
_cell.angle_beta   90.00
_cell.angle_gamma   90.00
#
_symmetry.space_group_name_H-M   'P 1'
#
loop_
_entity.id
_entity.type
_entity.pdbx_description
1 polymer ?
#
loop_
_entity_poly.entity_id
_entity_poly.type
_entity_poly.pdbx_seq_one_letter_code
_entity_poly.pdbx_strand_id
1 'polypeptide(L)'
;PLFAGDKYAGLSQTALWYIGGILTHINSLLAICAPTTNSYRRLVPGYEAPVVIAYSARNRSAACRIPVSSQSPKAKRVEFRCPDPSANPYLAFSAMLMAGLDGIQKQIDPGLPSEMDLFEGDTIKQVKTVQGSLSAVLDALEADHDYLTAGGVFSEELIETYITYKRINEFDAVRLRPHPHEFVMYYGI
;
A
#
# COMPACT_ATOMS: atom_id res chain seq x y z
N PRO A 1 -20.87 5.14 14.36
CA PRO A 1 -19.90 5.21 13.25
C PRO A 1 -19.65 3.81 12.70
N LEU A 2 -19.61 3.61 11.37
CA LEU A 2 -19.55 2.27 10.78
C LEU A 2 -18.28 1.49 11.14
N PHE A 3 -17.17 2.17 11.41
CA PHE A 3 -15.88 1.52 11.69
C PHE A 3 -15.66 1.13 13.15
N ALA A 4 -16.49 1.62 14.09
CA ALA A 4 -16.39 1.25 15.49
C ALA A 4 -17.22 -0.01 15.78
N GLY A 5 -16.67 -0.93 16.57
CA GLY A 5 -17.35 -2.18 16.93
C GLY A 5 -16.65 -2.95 18.05
N ASP A 6 -16.96 -4.24 18.13
CA ASP A 6 -16.54 -5.18 19.19
C ASP A 6 -15.40 -6.12 18.76
N LYS A 7 -14.86 -5.95 17.54
CA LYS A 7 -13.76 -6.75 17.01
C LYS A 7 -12.41 -6.18 17.43
N TYR A 8 -11.34 -6.67 16.79
CA TYR A 8 -9.97 -6.32 17.10
C TYR A 8 -9.77 -4.80 17.23
N ALA A 9 -9.15 -4.37 18.33
CA ALA A 9 -8.87 -2.97 18.66
C ALA A 9 -10.09 -2.01 18.62
N GLY A 10 -11.31 -2.55 18.81
CA GLY A 10 -12.56 -1.79 18.80
C GLY A 10 -13.06 -1.42 17.40
N LEU A 11 -12.63 -2.19 16.39
CA LEU A 11 -13.16 -2.09 15.02
C LEU A 11 -14.46 -2.90 14.87
N SER A 12 -15.26 -2.54 13.88
CA SER A 12 -16.39 -3.36 13.41
C SER A 12 -15.93 -4.40 12.40
N GLN A 13 -16.81 -5.36 12.09
CA GLN A 13 -16.57 -6.30 10.98
C GLN A 13 -16.42 -5.57 9.64
N THR A 14 -17.21 -4.52 9.40
CA THR A 14 -17.12 -3.69 8.20
C THR A 14 -15.73 -3.05 8.05
N ALA A 15 -15.13 -2.57 9.13
CA ALA A 15 -13.77 -2.03 9.09
C ALA A 15 -12.72 -3.11 8.82
N LEU A 16 -12.91 -4.33 9.32
CA LEU A 16 -12.01 -5.45 9.01
C LEU A 16 -12.09 -5.83 7.52
N TRP A 17 -13.27 -5.89 6.93
CA TRP A 17 -13.41 -6.13 5.49
C TRP A 17 -12.82 -5.00 4.64
N TYR A 18 -12.95 -3.74 5.09
CA TYR A 18 -12.26 -2.62 4.45
C TYR A 18 -10.74 -2.83 4.43
N ILE A 19 -10.15 -3.24 5.57
CA ILE A 19 -8.72 -3.61 5.64
C ILE A 19 -8.40 -4.77 4.70
N GLY A 20 -9.28 -5.78 4.63
CA GLY A 20 -9.11 -6.93 3.73
C GLY A 20 -8.96 -6.50 2.27
N GLY A 21 -9.80 -5.55 1.82
CA GLY A 21 -9.69 -4.94 0.50
C GLY A 21 -8.38 -4.18 0.29
N ILE A 22 -7.99 -3.32 1.24
CA ILE A 22 -6.71 -2.58 1.17
C ILE A 22 -5.51 -3.53 1.06
N LEU A 23 -5.45 -4.58 1.89
CA LEU A 23 -4.33 -5.53 1.91
C LEU A 23 -4.30 -6.42 0.67
N THR A 24 -5.46 -6.78 0.12
CA THR A 24 -5.57 -7.57 -1.12
C THR A 24 -5.03 -6.79 -2.31
N HIS A 25 -5.44 -5.54 -2.46
CA HIS A 25 -5.08 -4.68 -3.60
C HIS A 25 -3.82 -3.83 -3.36
N ILE A 26 -3.07 -4.09 -2.28
CA ILE A 26 -2.04 -3.16 -1.80
C ILE A 26 -0.99 -2.83 -2.87
N ASN A 27 -0.56 -3.81 -3.67
CA ASN A 27 0.47 -3.57 -4.69
C ASN A 27 -0.06 -2.72 -5.85
N SER A 28 -1.30 -2.95 -6.28
CA SER A 28 -1.98 -2.09 -7.26
C SER A 28 -2.20 -0.67 -6.71
N LEU A 29 -2.68 -0.56 -5.46
CA LEU A 29 -2.85 0.73 -4.77
C LEU A 29 -1.55 1.55 -4.72
N LEU A 30 -0.40 0.91 -4.52
CA LEU A 30 0.88 1.60 -4.41
C LEU A 30 1.34 2.23 -5.72
N ALA A 31 0.90 1.73 -6.88
CA ALA A 31 1.13 2.42 -8.15
C ALA A 31 0.53 3.84 -8.16
N ILE A 32 -0.56 4.06 -7.41
CA ILE A 32 -1.27 5.35 -7.30
C ILE A 32 -0.84 6.11 -6.04
N CYS A 33 -0.71 5.42 -4.91
CA CYS A 33 -0.49 5.99 -3.59
C CYS A 33 0.98 6.25 -3.25
N ALA A 34 1.91 5.60 -3.96
CA ALA A 34 3.35 5.74 -3.82
C ALA A 34 3.99 5.76 -5.23
N PRO A 35 3.64 6.76 -6.07
CA PRO A 35 3.68 6.59 -7.51
C PRO A 35 5.01 6.97 -8.16
N THR A 36 6.10 7.10 -7.39
CA THR A 36 7.41 7.54 -7.92
C THR A 36 8.48 6.50 -7.65
N THR A 37 9.58 6.52 -8.41
CA THR A 37 10.75 5.68 -8.12
C THR A 37 11.35 5.97 -6.75
N ASN A 38 11.25 7.22 -6.25
CA ASN A 38 11.73 7.61 -4.93
C ASN A 38 10.87 7.04 -3.80
N SER A 39 9.58 6.81 -4.03
CA SER A 39 8.67 6.14 -3.07
C SER A 39 9.20 4.78 -2.63
N TYR A 40 9.82 4.03 -3.55
CA TYR A 40 10.38 2.70 -3.29
C TYR A 40 11.79 2.72 -2.70
N ARG A 41 12.41 3.90 -2.59
CA ARG A 41 13.59 4.09 -1.73
C ARG A 41 13.18 4.24 -0.27
N ARG A 42 11.94 4.70 -0.02
CA ARG A 42 11.34 4.73 1.32
C ARG A 42 10.80 3.37 1.72
N LEU A 43 10.07 2.68 0.85
CA LEU A 43 9.45 1.38 1.12
C LEU A 43 10.44 0.21 1.08
N VAL A 44 11.49 0.31 1.89
CA VAL A 44 12.50 -0.74 2.08
C VAL A 44 12.42 -1.30 3.50
N PRO A 45 12.60 -2.63 3.69
CA PRO A 45 12.68 -3.20 5.03
C PRO A 45 13.81 -2.56 5.86
N GLY A 46 13.60 -2.39 7.18
CA GLY A 46 14.64 -1.95 8.12
C GLY A 46 14.68 -0.46 8.47
N TYR A 47 13.84 0.40 7.84
CA TYR A 47 13.85 1.86 8.05
C TYR A 47 12.49 2.45 8.46
N GLU A 48 11.76 1.78 9.36
CA GLU A 48 10.38 2.14 9.81
C GLU A 48 9.31 2.22 8.72
N ALA A 49 9.65 1.86 7.49
CA ALA A 49 8.72 1.88 6.38
C ALA A 49 7.70 0.72 6.52
N PRO A 50 6.40 1.00 6.32
CA PRO A 50 5.35 0.02 6.50
C PRO A 50 5.27 -0.90 5.28
N VAL A 51 6.21 -1.83 5.17
CA VAL A 51 6.36 -2.72 4.02
C VAL A 51 5.62 -4.05 4.19
N VAL A 52 5.20 -4.40 5.41
CA VAL A 52 4.51 -5.67 5.65
C VAL A 52 3.03 -5.56 5.38
N ILE A 53 2.55 -6.48 4.54
CA ILE A 53 1.15 -6.65 4.18
C ILE A 53 0.43 -7.28 5.38
N ALA A 54 0.11 -6.44 6.36
CA ALA A 54 -0.63 -6.82 7.55
C ALA A 54 -1.31 -5.59 8.17
N TYR A 55 -2.16 -5.87 9.15
CA TYR A 55 -2.73 -4.85 10.02
C TYR A 55 -2.40 -5.10 11.48
N SER A 56 -2.30 -4.03 12.29
CA SER A 56 -2.03 -4.14 13.72
C SER A 56 -2.37 -2.86 14.48
N ALA A 57 -2.73 -2.98 15.76
CA ALA A 57 -2.85 -1.82 16.65
C ALA A 57 -1.51 -1.36 17.23
N ARG A 58 -0.52 -2.27 17.31
CA ARG A 58 0.76 -2.04 18.02
C ARG A 58 1.95 -1.98 17.06
N ASN A 59 1.94 -2.81 16.02
CA ASN A 59 3.07 -2.96 15.10
C ASN A 59 3.23 -1.72 14.19
N ARG A 60 4.40 -1.08 14.27
CA ARG A 60 4.74 0.09 13.43
C ARG A 60 5.28 -0.30 12.05
N SER A 61 5.42 -1.58 11.76
CA SER A 61 5.87 -2.06 10.45
C SER A 61 4.71 -2.56 9.58
N ALA A 62 3.50 -2.66 10.14
CA ALA A 62 2.29 -3.04 9.41
C ALA A 62 1.80 -1.92 8.48
N ALA A 63 1.35 -2.30 7.28
CA ALA A 63 0.74 -1.42 6.30
C ALA A 63 -0.47 -0.67 6.85
N CYS A 64 -1.38 -1.38 7.52
CA CYS A 64 -2.59 -0.82 8.13
C CYS A 64 -2.45 -0.77 9.66
N ARG A 65 -2.38 0.44 10.22
CA ARG A 65 -2.32 0.64 11.67
C ARG A 65 -3.68 1.03 12.24
N ILE A 66 -4.00 0.56 13.44
CA ILE A 66 -5.22 0.93 14.17
C ILE A 66 -4.85 1.81 15.37
N PRO A 67 -5.10 3.13 15.32
CA PRO A 67 -4.83 4.02 16.44
C PRO A 67 -5.72 3.71 17.65
N VAL A 68 -5.09 3.49 18.81
CA VAL A 68 -5.77 3.20 20.10
C VAL A 68 -5.70 4.33 21.11
N SER A 69 -5.23 5.53 20.72
CA SER A 69 -5.07 6.69 21.61
C SER A 69 -6.38 7.29 22.13
N SER A 70 -7.52 6.96 21.52
CA SER A 70 -8.84 7.40 21.96
C SER A 70 -9.78 6.21 22.07
N GLN A 71 -10.53 6.15 23.17
CA GLN A 71 -11.63 5.19 23.36
C GLN A 71 -12.93 5.63 22.67
N SER A 72 -13.00 6.87 22.17
CA SER A 72 -14.21 7.38 21.52
C SER A 72 -14.51 6.62 20.23
N PRO A 73 -15.71 6.04 20.06
CA PRO A 73 -16.13 5.41 18.81
C PRO A 73 -16.06 6.34 17.61
N LYS A 74 -16.16 7.66 17.81
CA LYS A 74 -16.05 8.67 16.74
C LYS A 74 -14.64 8.82 16.18
N ALA A 75 -13.61 8.43 16.95
CA ALA A 75 -12.21 8.53 16.54
C ALA A 75 -11.67 7.23 15.90
N LYS A 76 -12.49 6.17 15.85
CA LYS A 76 -12.09 4.87 15.29
C LYS A 76 -11.89 4.94 13.79
N ARG A 77 -10.70 4.53 13.36
CA ARG A 77 -10.22 4.60 11.98
C ARG A 77 -9.10 3.59 11.73
N VAL A 78 -8.76 3.41 10.46
CA VAL A 78 -7.60 2.68 10.00
C VAL A 78 -6.63 3.68 9.37
N GLU A 79 -5.35 3.56 9.68
CA GLU A 79 -4.26 4.36 9.13
C GLU A 79 -3.49 3.50 8.12
N PHE A 80 -3.69 3.71 6.82
CA PHE A 80 -2.87 3.10 5.78
C PHE A 80 -1.60 3.94 5.59
N ARG A 81 -0.43 3.37 5.88
CA ARG A 81 0.82 4.13 6.08
C ARG A 81 1.77 4.08 4.87
N CYS A 82 1.48 3.23 3.90
CA CYS A 82 2.29 3.07 2.70
C CYS A 82 2.19 4.24 1.69
N PRO A 83 1.10 5.04 1.61
CA PRO A 83 1.08 6.23 0.76
C PRO A 83 2.16 7.25 1.15
N ASP A 84 2.57 8.09 0.19
CA ASP A 84 3.49 9.20 0.44
C ASP A 84 3.07 10.50 -0.26
N PRO A 85 3.66 11.66 0.10
CA PRO A 85 3.21 12.97 -0.39
C PRO A 85 3.39 13.21 -1.90
N SER A 86 4.07 12.30 -2.62
CA SER A 86 4.18 12.43 -4.08
C SER A 86 2.91 12.00 -4.82
N ALA A 87 2.00 11.32 -4.13
CA ALA A 87 0.73 10.90 -4.70
C ALA A 87 -0.21 12.07 -4.97
N ASN A 88 -0.96 11.99 -6.07
CA ASN A 88 -2.10 12.87 -6.28
C ASN A 88 -3.19 12.48 -5.26
N PRO A 89 -3.57 13.37 -4.32
CA PRO A 89 -4.49 13.02 -3.25
C PRO A 89 -5.89 12.64 -3.75
N TYR A 90 -6.34 13.20 -4.88
CA TYR A 90 -7.63 12.85 -5.47
C TYR A 90 -7.65 11.39 -5.93
N LEU A 91 -6.60 10.97 -6.66
CA LEU A 91 -6.49 9.59 -7.14
C LEU A 91 -6.25 8.63 -5.98
N ALA A 92 -5.38 8.99 -5.03
CA ALA A 92 -5.04 8.14 -3.89
C ALA A 92 -6.25 7.88 -2.97
N PHE A 93 -7.00 8.92 -2.61
CA PHE A 93 -8.20 8.75 -1.76
C PHE A 93 -9.31 7.98 -2.46
N SER A 94 -9.54 8.24 -3.76
CA SER A 94 -10.50 7.46 -4.55
C SER A 94 -10.09 5.99 -4.64
N ALA A 95 -8.82 5.70 -4.97
CA ALA A 95 -8.32 4.33 -5.08
C ALA A 95 -8.42 3.57 -3.76
N MET A 96 -8.04 4.20 -2.63
CA MET A 96 -8.17 3.59 -1.30
C MET A 96 -9.63 3.31 -0.94
N LEU A 97 -10.55 4.22 -1.27
CA LEU A 97 -11.98 4.01 -1.03
C LEU A 97 -12.49 2.82 -1.86
N MET A 98 -12.16 2.77 -3.15
CA MET A 98 -12.56 1.69 -4.05
C MET A 98 -12.06 0.32 -3.56
N ALA A 99 -10.79 0.21 -3.19
CA ALA A 99 -10.23 -1.03 -2.63
C ALA A 99 -10.94 -1.45 -1.35
N GLY A 100 -11.21 -0.50 -0.44
CA GLY A 100 -11.91 -0.80 0.80
C GLY A 100 -13.38 -1.18 0.59
N LEU A 101 -14.05 -0.59 -0.39
CA LEU A 101 -15.42 -0.95 -0.77
C LEU A 101 -15.47 -2.36 -1.38
N ASP A 102 -14.52 -2.71 -2.24
CA ASP A 102 -14.41 -4.07 -2.80
C ASP A 102 -14.25 -5.11 -1.67
N GLY A 103 -13.37 -4.82 -0.71
CA GLY A 103 -13.21 -5.64 0.49
C GLY A 103 -14.50 -5.84 1.28
N ILE A 104 -15.28 -4.77 1.49
CA ILE A 104 -16.60 -4.84 2.15
C ILE A 104 -17.59 -5.68 1.34
N GLN A 105 -17.68 -5.46 0.03
CA GLN A 105 -18.66 -6.15 -0.83
C GLN A 105 -18.38 -7.65 -0.92
N LYS A 106 -17.10 -8.03 -1.06
CA LYS A 106 -16.65 -9.42 -1.14
C LYS A 106 -16.40 -10.05 0.23
N GLN A 107 -16.60 -9.31 1.32
CA GLN A 107 -16.37 -9.73 2.71
C GLN A 107 -14.96 -10.32 2.93
N ILE A 108 -13.95 -9.67 2.34
CA ILE A 108 -12.57 -10.16 2.33
C ILE A 108 -12.01 -10.15 3.76
N ASP A 109 -11.61 -11.32 4.26
CA ASP A 109 -10.95 -11.45 5.56
C ASP A 109 -9.50 -10.94 5.48
N PRO A 110 -9.09 -9.93 6.27
CA PRO A 110 -7.70 -9.47 6.31
C PRO A 110 -6.74 -10.47 6.98
N GLY A 111 -7.25 -11.58 7.52
CA GLY A 111 -6.49 -12.57 8.27
C GLY A 111 -6.29 -12.16 9.72
N LEU A 112 -5.38 -12.84 10.42
CA LEU A 112 -5.05 -12.49 11.80
C LEU A 112 -4.21 -11.21 11.88
N PRO A 113 -4.42 -10.36 12.91
CA PRO A 113 -3.59 -9.18 13.11
C PRO A 113 -2.13 -9.58 13.34
N SER A 114 -1.20 -8.80 12.80
CA SER A 114 0.23 -9.05 13.03
C SER A 114 0.64 -8.58 14.43
N GLU A 115 1.20 -9.52 15.21
CA GLU A 115 1.81 -9.25 16.50
C GLU A 115 3.35 -9.16 16.43
N MET A 116 3.95 -9.48 15.28
CA MET A 116 5.40 -9.56 15.11
C MET A 116 6.00 -8.21 14.75
N ASP A 117 6.88 -7.68 15.60
CA ASP A 117 7.69 -6.53 15.25
C ASP A 117 8.85 -6.95 14.33
N LEU A 118 9.04 -6.23 13.21
CA LEU A 118 10.04 -6.57 12.20
C LEU A 118 11.45 -6.08 12.53
N PHE A 119 11.60 -5.27 13.59
CA PHE A 119 12.90 -4.76 13.99
C PHE A 119 13.76 -5.81 14.72
N GLU A 120 13.20 -6.96 15.06
CA GLU A 120 13.91 -8.05 15.72
C GLU A 120 14.29 -9.16 14.71
N GLY A 121 15.57 -9.23 14.32
CA GLY A 121 16.20 -10.41 13.71
C GLY A 121 15.80 -10.79 12.27
N ASP A 122 15.86 -12.10 11.97
CA ASP A 122 15.60 -12.72 10.64
C ASP A 122 14.08 -12.77 10.26
N THR A 123 13.23 -12.17 11.08
CA THR A 123 11.75 -12.26 11.02
C THR A 123 11.16 -11.69 9.74
N ILE A 124 11.89 -10.82 9.02
CA ILE A 124 11.51 -10.30 7.70
C ILE A 124 11.28 -11.43 6.67
N LYS A 125 12.01 -12.56 6.77
CA LYS A 125 11.83 -13.69 5.84
C LYS A 125 10.51 -14.45 6.04
N GLN A 126 9.83 -14.21 7.17
CA GLN A 126 8.61 -14.92 7.55
C GLN A 126 7.33 -14.12 7.22
N VAL A 127 7.46 -12.93 6.66
CA VAL A 127 6.34 -12.01 6.40
C VAL A 127 6.21 -11.67 4.92
N LYS A 128 4.97 -11.47 4.47
CA LYS A 128 4.70 -10.96 3.13
C LYS A 128 4.94 -9.45 3.11
N THR A 129 5.72 -8.98 2.15
CA THR A 129 5.99 -7.56 1.94
C THR A 129 5.41 -7.07 0.61
N VAL A 130 5.19 -5.76 0.53
CA VAL A 130 4.81 -5.08 -0.73
C VAL A 130 5.91 -5.19 -1.78
N GLN A 131 5.54 -4.98 -3.04
CA GLN A 131 6.49 -4.91 -4.15
C GLN A 131 7.45 -3.72 -3.98
N GLY A 132 8.75 -3.99 -4.22
CA GLY A 132 9.84 -3.07 -3.90
C GLY A 132 10.26 -2.11 -5.02
N SER A 133 9.46 -1.95 -6.08
CA SER A 133 9.80 -1.04 -7.19
C SER A 133 8.57 -0.47 -7.89
N LEU A 134 8.74 0.69 -8.53
CA LEU A 134 7.69 1.33 -9.32
C LEU A 134 7.21 0.44 -10.47
N SER A 135 8.13 -0.26 -11.17
CA SER A 135 7.72 -1.18 -12.25
C SER A 135 6.83 -2.30 -11.73
N ALA A 136 7.22 -2.94 -10.63
CA ALA A 136 6.49 -4.10 -10.11
C ALA A 136 5.07 -3.73 -9.62
N VAL A 137 4.87 -2.54 -9.07
CA VAL A 137 3.52 -2.08 -8.71
C VAL A 137 2.70 -1.66 -9.93
N LEU A 138 3.34 -1.18 -11.01
CA LEU A 138 2.64 -0.88 -12.26
C LEU A 138 2.16 -2.17 -12.94
N ASP A 139 2.97 -3.23 -12.90
CA ASP A 139 2.55 -4.57 -13.33
C ASP A 139 1.39 -5.09 -12.47
N ALA A 140 1.41 -4.82 -11.15
CA ALA A 140 0.32 -5.17 -10.26
C ALA A 140 -0.96 -4.37 -10.54
N LEU A 141 -0.87 -3.07 -10.84
CA LEU A 141 -2.01 -2.25 -11.24
C LEU A 141 -2.61 -2.76 -12.56
N GLU A 142 -1.77 -3.10 -13.54
CA GLU A 142 -2.22 -3.67 -14.81
C GLU A 142 -2.96 -5.01 -14.61
N ALA A 143 -2.52 -5.84 -13.67
CA ALA A 143 -3.16 -7.13 -13.38
C ALA A 143 -4.36 -7.06 -12.41
N ASP A 144 -4.50 -5.97 -11.65
CA ASP A 144 -5.48 -5.82 -10.56
C ASP A 144 -6.02 -4.38 -10.52
N HIS A 145 -6.84 -4.00 -11.50
CA HIS A 145 -7.52 -2.69 -11.54
C HIS A 145 -9.05 -2.78 -11.64
N ASP A 146 -9.65 -3.96 -11.75
CA ASP A 146 -11.11 -4.14 -11.84
C ASP A 146 -11.86 -3.44 -10.68
N TYR A 147 -11.27 -3.47 -9.48
CA TYR A 147 -11.85 -2.82 -8.31
C TYR A 147 -11.88 -1.28 -8.45
N LEU A 148 -11.01 -0.69 -9.27
CA LEU A 148 -10.98 0.75 -9.55
C LEU A 148 -12.01 1.14 -10.61
N THR A 149 -12.22 0.27 -11.60
CA THR A 149 -13.13 0.56 -12.72
C THR A 149 -14.60 0.27 -12.38
N ALA A 150 -14.86 -0.42 -11.27
CA ALA A 150 -16.19 -0.62 -10.72
C ALA A 150 -16.97 0.70 -10.61
N GLY A 151 -18.20 0.72 -11.15
CA GLY A 151 -19.06 1.91 -11.14
C GLY A 151 -18.57 3.07 -12.02
N GLY A 152 -17.56 2.86 -12.86
CA GLY A 152 -17.01 3.89 -13.75
C GLY A 152 -16.22 4.99 -13.02
N VAL A 153 -15.68 4.69 -11.83
CA VAL A 153 -14.94 5.66 -11.02
C VAL A 153 -13.59 5.99 -11.65
N PHE A 154 -12.86 4.96 -12.07
CA PHE A 154 -11.72 5.08 -12.97
C PHE A 154 -12.11 4.48 -14.33
N SER A 155 -11.76 5.15 -15.42
CA SER A 155 -11.90 4.55 -16.76
C SER A 155 -10.69 3.67 -17.07
N GLU A 156 -10.88 2.65 -17.91
CA GLU A 156 -9.77 1.83 -18.42
C GLU A 156 -8.71 2.70 -19.09
N GLU A 157 -9.13 3.63 -19.95
CA GLU A 157 -8.23 4.57 -20.63
C GLU A 157 -7.39 5.39 -19.65
N LEU A 158 -7.94 5.79 -18.50
CA LEU A 158 -7.18 6.51 -17.47
C LEU A 158 -6.10 5.61 -16.88
N ILE A 159 -6.42 4.36 -16.55
CA ILE A 159 -5.47 3.41 -15.97
C ILE A 159 -4.35 3.08 -16.97
N GLU A 160 -4.70 2.75 -18.22
CA GLU A 160 -3.74 2.45 -19.28
C GLU A 160 -2.81 3.63 -19.56
N THR A 161 -3.37 4.84 -19.67
CA THR A 161 -2.60 6.08 -19.89
C THR A 161 -1.69 6.36 -18.70
N TYR A 162 -2.19 6.19 -17.48
CA TYR A 162 -1.42 6.38 -16.26
C TYR A 162 -0.22 5.44 -16.20
N ILE A 163 -0.43 4.14 -16.44
CA ILE A 163 0.62 3.12 -16.44
C ILE A 163 1.68 3.47 -17.50
N THR A 164 1.25 3.73 -18.73
CA THR A 164 2.15 4.08 -19.84
C THR A 164 2.99 5.30 -19.51
N TYR A 165 2.35 6.36 -19.02
CA TYR A 165 3.04 7.58 -18.62
C TYR A 165 4.10 7.31 -17.55
N LYS A 166 3.74 6.57 -16.50
CA LYS A 166 4.65 6.26 -15.38
C LYS A 166 5.82 5.37 -15.80
N ARG A 167 5.59 4.38 -16.68
CA ARG A 167 6.67 3.54 -17.23
C ARG A 167 7.69 4.37 -18.00
N ILE A 168 7.24 5.20 -18.93
CA ILE A 168 8.11 5.96 -19.83
C ILE A 168 8.77 7.15 -19.11
N ASN A 169 7.98 7.98 -18.45
CA ASN A 169 8.41 9.30 -17.98
C ASN A 169 9.00 9.30 -16.57
N GLU A 170 8.79 8.24 -15.78
CA GLU A 170 9.31 8.17 -14.41
C GLU A 170 10.21 6.95 -14.20
N PHE A 171 9.76 5.75 -14.55
CA PHE A 171 10.56 4.55 -14.36
C PHE A 171 11.76 4.50 -15.32
N ASP A 172 11.53 4.51 -16.63
CA ASP A 172 12.63 4.47 -17.62
C ASP A 172 13.48 5.73 -17.60
N ALA A 173 12.88 6.89 -17.28
CA ALA A 173 13.61 8.12 -17.05
C ALA A 173 14.67 7.97 -15.94
N VAL A 174 14.44 7.15 -14.91
CA VAL A 174 15.46 6.89 -13.89
C VAL A 174 16.33 5.67 -14.25
N ARG A 175 15.73 4.57 -14.68
CA ARG A 175 16.42 3.29 -14.93
C ARG A 175 17.48 3.37 -16.03
N LEU A 176 17.28 4.19 -17.05
CA LEU A 176 18.20 4.31 -18.20
C LEU A 176 19.38 5.26 -17.96
N ARG A 177 19.51 5.84 -16.77
CA ARG A 177 20.60 6.76 -16.42
C ARG A 177 21.60 6.06 -15.49
N PRO A 178 22.91 6.14 -15.77
CA PRO A 178 23.92 5.68 -14.83
C PRO A 178 23.74 6.34 -13.46
N HIS A 179 23.74 5.54 -12.40
CA HIS A 179 23.63 6.05 -11.04
C HIS A 179 25.03 6.32 -10.48
N PRO A 180 25.28 7.42 -9.73
CA PRO A 180 26.62 7.72 -9.21
C PRO A 180 27.24 6.58 -8.37
N HIS A 181 26.41 5.78 -7.69
CA HIS A 181 26.88 4.62 -6.94
C HIS A 181 27.46 3.51 -7.83
N GLU A 182 27.05 3.40 -9.10
CA GLU A 182 27.62 2.43 -10.04
C GLU A 182 29.09 2.73 -10.33
N PHE A 183 29.52 4.00 -10.29
CA PHE A 183 30.94 4.34 -10.40
C PHE A 183 31.72 3.85 -9.17
N VAL A 184 31.15 3.93 -7.97
CA VAL A 184 31.78 3.37 -6.77
C VAL A 184 31.92 1.85 -6.88
N MET A 185 30.91 1.17 -7.43
CA MET A 185 30.87 -0.29 -7.51
C MET A 185 31.69 -0.85 -8.68
N TYR A 186 31.70 -0.17 -9.83
CA TYR A 186 32.06 -0.79 -11.11
C TYR A 186 33.05 0.03 -11.96
N TYR A 187 33.56 1.18 -11.51
CA TYR A 187 34.47 2.00 -12.31
C TYR A 187 35.80 1.31 -12.65
N GLY A 188 36.25 0.38 -11.80
CA GLY A 188 37.51 -0.35 -11.96
C GLY A 188 37.39 -1.75 -12.57
N ILE A 189 36.20 -2.12 -13.08
CA ILE A 189 36.03 -3.34 -13.89
C ILE A 189 36.61 -3.08 -15.28
#